data_AF-A0A946Q7Y3-F1
#
_entry.id   AF-A0A946Q7Y3-F1
#
_cell.length_a   1.000
_cell.length_b   1.000
_cell.length_c   1.000
_cell.angle_alpha   90.00
_cell.angle_beta   90.00
_cell.angle_gamma   90.00
#
_symmetry.space_group_name_H-M   'P 1'
#
loop_
_entity.id
_entity.type
_entity.pdbx_description
1 polymer ?
#
loop_
_entity_poly.entity_id
_entity_poly.type
_entity_poly.pdbx_seq_one_letter_code
_entity_poly.pdbx_strand_id
1 'polypeptide(L)'
;MHTSFLAHAKGRYFWLAALLMVGSIVIYAMDNPTEAPNGGTWLGYALGTIGALLIVWLAYLGRRKRNFTHGWGTVKGWVSAHVYLGSSLLVVATLHTGFQFDWNVHTFTFVLMCLVIFSGLFGVFAYRTYPSARNDLKKNQTLDDIFLKVEKIDSELARLTADSSSDTKMVVSSAIERTVIGGGDRDQLFGRDHSSVVVDGNVVSNKGQQQALEFLVEKLSRTEGKENQSVGEVVRTFNTRKQLLDIIREDIRMQSTAQVWLLFHIPVTFALIAALIAHIFSVFVYR
;
A
#
# COMPACT_ATOMS: atom_id res chain seq x y z
N MET A 1 21.43 8.92 -4.82
CA MET A 1 20.46 8.48 -5.86
C MET A 1 19.88 7.12 -5.48
N HIS A 2 18.63 7.07 -5.00
CA HIS A 2 17.95 5.79 -4.77
C HIS A 2 17.66 5.13 -6.14
N THR A 3 18.48 4.17 -6.55
CA THR A 3 18.19 3.41 -7.77
C THR A 3 16.88 2.65 -7.58
N SER A 4 15.93 2.75 -8.50
CA SER A 4 14.70 1.95 -8.42
C SER A 4 15.04 0.46 -8.45
N PHE A 5 14.31 -0.38 -7.72
CA PHE A 5 14.48 -1.83 -7.82
C PHE A 5 14.15 -2.35 -9.23
N LEU A 6 13.31 -1.64 -9.99
CA LEU A 6 13.01 -1.94 -11.39
C LEU A 6 14.23 -1.81 -12.30
N ALA A 7 15.18 -0.94 -11.95
CA ALA A 7 16.44 -0.73 -12.67
C ALA A 7 17.61 -1.52 -12.03
N HIS A 8 17.34 -2.48 -11.13
CA HIS A 8 18.38 -3.24 -10.46
C HIS A 8 19.29 -3.96 -11.48
N ALA A 9 20.61 -3.81 -11.31
CA ALA A 9 21.62 -4.42 -12.17
C ALA A 9 21.37 -4.21 -13.69
N LYS A 10 21.09 -2.96 -14.11
CA LYS A 10 20.79 -2.59 -15.51
C LYS A 10 19.54 -3.30 -16.09
N GLY A 11 18.59 -3.69 -15.24
CA GLY A 11 17.36 -4.36 -15.69
C GLY A 11 17.55 -5.85 -16.00
N ARG A 12 18.54 -6.52 -15.39
CA ARG A 12 18.83 -7.96 -15.62
C ARG A 12 17.57 -8.84 -15.63
N TYR A 13 16.70 -8.69 -14.64
CA TYR A 13 15.50 -9.53 -14.51
C TYR A 13 14.40 -9.18 -15.52
N PHE A 14 14.35 -7.93 -15.98
CA PHE A 14 13.49 -7.53 -17.09
C PHE A 14 13.90 -8.28 -18.37
N TRP A 15 15.19 -8.28 -18.69
CA TRP A 15 15.70 -9.00 -19.86
C TRP A 15 15.49 -10.52 -19.77
N LEU A 16 15.66 -11.11 -18.58
CA LEU A 16 15.37 -12.53 -18.36
C LEU A 16 13.88 -12.85 -18.55
N ALA A 17 12.99 -12.03 -18.00
CA ALA A 17 11.55 -12.19 -18.19
C ALA A 17 11.14 -11.99 -19.65
N ALA A 18 11.71 -10.98 -20.34
CA ALA A 18 11.46 -10.72 -21.75
C ALA A 18 11.95 -11.88 -22.63
N LEU A 19 13.14 -12.41 -22.38
CA LEU A 19 13.68 -13.57 -23.09
C LEU A 19 12.81 -14.81 -22.86
N LEU A 20 12.35 -15.03 -21.63
CA LEU A 20 11.43 -16.13 -21.33
C LEU A 20 10.11 -15.97 -22.11
N MET A 21 9.48 -14.80 -22.07
CA MET A 21 8.22 -14.55 -22.79
C MET A 21 8.39 -14.69 -24.31
N VAL A 22 9.38 -14.00 -24.90
CA VAL A 22 9.61 -14.04 -26.35
C VAL A 22 10.01 -15.45 -26.79
N GLY A 23 10.88 -16.13 -26.03
CA GLY A 23 11.26 -17.51 -26.29
C GLY A 23 10.05 -18.45 -26.26
N SER A 24 9.20 -18.35 -25.24
CA SER A 24 7.97 -19.14 -25.15
C SER A 24 7.01 -18.87 -26.32
N ILE A 25 6.82 -17.60 -26.70
CA ILE A 25 5.96 -17.22 -27.83
C ILE A 25 6.49 -17.76 -29.16
N VAL A 26 7.79 -17.59 -29.42
CA VAL A 26 8.42 -18.06 -30.66
C VAL A 26 8.34 -19.59 -30.76
N ILE A 27 8.68 -20.30 -29.69
CA ILE A 27 8.59 -21.78 -29.66
C ILE A 27 7.15 -22.23 -29.87
N TYR A 28 6.18 -21.58 -29.22
CA TYR A 28 4.76 -21.89 -29.39
C TYR A 28 4.26 -21.62 -30.81
N ALA A 29 4.71 -20.54 -31.46
CA ALA A 29 4.33 -20.21 -32.84
C ALA A 29 4.98 -21.15 -33.87
N MET A 30 6.14 -21.72 -33.56
CA MET A 30 6.83 -22.68 -34.42
C MET A 30 6.33 -24.12 -34.22
N ASP A 31 5.67 -24.39 -33.09
CA ASP A 31 5.14 -25.71 -32.78
C ASP A 31 3.96 -26.05 -33.70
N ASN A 32 3.95 -27.27 -34.22
CA ASN A 32 2.88 -27.79 -35.08
C ASN A 32 2.37 -29.12 -34.48
N PRO A 33 1.64 -29.06 -33.36
CA PRO A 33 1.17 -30.27 -32.70
C PRO A 33 0.09 -30.97 -33.54
N THR A 34 0.03 -32.30 -33.43
CA THR A 34 -0.97 -33.13 -34.12
C THR A 34 -2.39 -32.92 -33.57
N GLU A 35 -2.50 -32.49 -32.32
CA GLU A 35 -3.75 -32.11 -31.65
C GLU A 35 -3.72 -30.62 -31.31
N ALA A 36 -4.89 -30.04 -31.02
CA ALA A 36 -4.97 -28.65 -30.60
C ALA A 36 -4.04 -28.40 -29.39
N PRO A 37 -3.22 -27.33 -29.41
CA PRO A 37 -2.30 -27.02 -28.32
C PRO A 37 -3.03 -27.00 -26.97
N ASN A 38 -2.51 -27.73 -26.00
CA ASN A 38 -3.07 -27.81 -24.65
C ASN A 38 -1.96 -28.18 -23.64
N GLY A 39 -2.29 -28.11 -22.35
CA GLY A 39 -1.33 -28.36 -21.26
C GLY A 39 -0.74 -29.77 -21.23
N GLY A 40 -1.35 -30.73 -21.92
CA GLY A 40 -0.86 -32.11 -22.04
C GLY A 40 0.12 -32.35 -23.19
N THR A 41 0.30 -31.40 -24.11
CA THR A 41 1.33 -31.46 -25.16
C THR A 41 2.73 -31.39 -24.56
N TRP A 42 3.76 -31.81 -25.29
CA TRP A 42 5.16 -31.69 -24.84
C TRP A 42 5.51 -30.24 -24.45
N LEU A 43 5.14 -29.28 -25.30
CA LEU A 43 5.37 -27.86 -25.04
C LEU A 43 4.55 -27.38 -23.84
N GLY A 44 3.28 -27.76 -23.76
CA GLY A 44 2.41 -27.50 -22.61
C GLY A 44 3.05 -27.97 -21.30
N TYR A 45 3.56 -29.21 -21.26
CA TYR A 45 4.24 -29.76 -20.10
C TYR A 45 5.50 -29.00 -19.68
N ALA A 46 6.33 -28.61 -20.66
CA ALA A 46 7.53 -27.83 -20.40
C ALA A 46 7.19 -26.46 -19.81
N LEU A 47 6.23 -25.75 -20.41
CA LEU A 47 5.76 -24.45 -19.93
C LEU A 47 5.09 -24.54 -18.55
N GLY A 48 4.29 -25.58 -18.32
CA GLY A 48 3.65 -25.85 -17.03
C GLY A 48 4.66 -26.14 -15.93
N THR A 49 5.69 -26.93 -16.21
CA THR A 49 6.78 -27.22 -15.27
C THR A 49 7.57 -25.95 -14.92
N ILE A 50 7.95 -25.16 -15.93
CA ILE A 50 8.63 -23.86 -15.73
C ILE A 50 7.75 -22.93 -14.90
N GLY A 51 6.46 -22.84 -15.23
CA GLY A 51 5.49 -22.02 -14.50
C GLY A 51 5.34 -22.43 -13.03
N ALA A 52 5.20 -23.72 -12.75
CA ALA A 52 5.09 -24.25 -11.40
C ALA A 52 6.35 -23.97 -10.56
N LEU A 53 7.54 -24.22 -11.12
CA LEU A 53 8.82 -23.92 -10.47
C LEU A 53 8.96 -22.42 -10.18
N LEU A 54 8.56 -21.56 -11.13
CA LEU A 54 8.54 -20.12 -10.93
C LEU A 54 7.56 -19.72 -9.81
N ILE A 55 6.34 -20.24 -9.77
CA ILE A 55 5.37 -19.91 -8.70
C ILE A 55 5.95 -20.26 -7.32
N VAL A 56 6.51 -21.46 -7.16
CA VAL A 56 7.13 -21.89 -5.89
C VAL A 56 8.33 -21.00 -5.52
N TRP A 57 9.20 -20.70 -6.49
CA TRP A 57 10.33 -19.81 -6.28
C TRP A 57 9.90 -18.39 -5.90
N LEU A 58 8.86 -17.86 -6.54
CA LEU A 58 8.32 -16.54 -6.27
C LEU A 58 7.69 -16.46 -4.88
N ALA A 59 6.98 -17.50 -4.45
CA ALA A 59 6.41 -17.62 -3.10
C ALA A 59 7.50 -17.66 -2.01
N TYR A 60 8.67 -18.22 -2.32
CA TYR A 60 9.80 -18.27 -1.39
C TYR A 60 10.32 -16.88 -0.97
N LEU A 61 10.04 -15.83 -1.76
CA LEU A 61 10.38 -14.44 -1.39
C LEU A 61 9.83 -14.07 0.01
N GLY A 62 8.64 -14.56 0.37
CA GLY A 62 8.01 -14.30 1.67
C GLY A 62 8.85 -14.80 2.84
N ARG A 63 9.43 -16.00 2.72
CA ARG A 63 10.34 -16.57 3.72
C ARG A 63 11.69 -15.84 3.70
N ARG A 64 12.20 -15.52 2.52
CA ARG A 64 13.48 -14.83 2.37
C ARG A 64 13.51 -13.45 3.03
N LYS A 65 12.41 -12.68 2.95
CA LYS A 65 12.32 -11.38 3.65
C LYS A 65 12.49 -11.50 5.18
N ARG A 66 12.26 -12.69 5.75
CA ARG A 66 12.38 -12.98 7.18
C ARG A 66 13.74 -13.61 7.55
N ASN A 67 14.41 -14.22 6.58
CA ASN A 67 15.73 -14.85 6.77
C ASN A 67 16.83 -13.94 6.22
N PHE A 68 17.59 -13.29 7.10
CA PHE A 68 18.74 -12.43 6.76
C PHE A 68 20.03 -13.23 6.48
N THR A 69 19.90 -14.46 5.97
CA THR A 69 21.06 -15.32 5.69
C THR A 69 21.88 -14.75 4.54
N HIS A 70 23.19 -14.58 4.75
CA HIS A 70 24.12 -14.05 3.75
C HIS A 70 24.28 -15.02 2.56
N GLY A 71 24.41 -14.49 1.33
CA GLY A 71 24.97 -15.22 0.19
C GLY A 71 24.18 -15.23 -1.13
N TRP A 72 22.84 -15.08 -1.13
CA TRP A 72 22.02 -15.32 -2.34
C TRP A 72 21.56 -14.04 -3.06
N GLY A 73 22.34 -12.96 -2.98
CA GLY A 73 22.03 -11.65 -3.59
C GLY A 73 21.24 -10.69 -2.69
N THR A 74 20.91 -9.50 -3.18
CA THR A 74 20.22 -8.46 -2.38
C THR A 74 18.71 -8.70 -2.28
N VAL A 75 18.04 -8.20 -1.23
CA VAL A 75 16.57 -8.22 -1.12
C VAL A 75 15.93 -7.45 -2.28
N LYS A 76 16.54 -6.32 -2.65
CA LYS A 76 16.14 -5.50 -3.80
C LYS A 76 16.15 -6.27 -5.12
N GLY A 77 17.20 -7.05 -5.37
CA GLY A 77 17.31 -7.89 -6.56
C GLY A 77 16.23 -8.96 -6.62
N TRP A 78 15.89 -9.57 -5.48
CA TRP A 78 14.82 -10.56 -5.43
C TRP A 78 13.42 -9.99 -5.60
N VAL A 79 13.16 -8.79 -5.07
CA VAL A 79 11.91 -8.08 -5.36
C VAL A 79 11.81 -7.75 -6.85
N SER A 80 12.91 -7.31 -7.47
CA SER A 80 12.96 -7.08 -8.92
C SER A 80 12.68 -8.37 -9.71
N ALA A 81 13.36 -9.47 -9.37
CA ALA A 81 13.11 -10.78 -9.95
C ALA A 81 11.65 -11.21 -9.79
N HIS A 82 11.09 -11.03 -8.59
CA HIS A 82 9.74 -11.43 -8.29
C HIS A 82 8.69 -10.71 -9.14
N VAL A 83 8.86 -9.39 -9.33
CA VAL A 83 7.96 -8.59 -10.15
C VAL A 83 8.06 -8.97 -11.63
N TYR A 84 9.26 -9.03 -12.19
CA TYR A 84 9.41 -9.29 -13.63
C TYR A 84 9.11 -10.75 -14.00
N LEU A 85 9.63 -11.71 -13.25
CA LEU A 85 9.35 -13.13 -13.50
C LEU A 85 7.89 -13.48 -13.17
N GLY A 86 7.33 -12.88 -12.11
CA GLY A 86 5.90 -13.00 -11.81
C GLY A 86 5.03 -12.48 -12.94
N SER A 87 5.38 -11.36 -13.56
CA SER A 87 4.64 -10.83 -14.72
C SER A 87 4.73 -11.76 -15.93
N SER A 88 5.88 -12.40 -16.17
CA SER A 88 6.05 -13.33 -17.29
C SER A 88 5.17 -14.58 -17.21
N LEU A 89 4.71 -14.95 -16.01
CA LEU A 89 3.79 -16.07 -15.82
C LEU A 89 2.45 -15.87 -16.54
N LEU A 90 2.01 -14.63 -16.77
CA LEU A 90 0.81 -14.38 -17.58
C LEU A 90 0.95 -14.98 -18.98
N VAL A 91 2.11 -14.81 -19.62
CA VAL A 91 2.37 -15.36 -20.96
C VAL A 91 2.59 -16.87 -20.87
N VAL A 92 3.50 -17.32 -20.00
CA VAL A 92 3.86 -18.74 -19.87
C VAL A 92 2.66 -19.61 -19.55
N ALA A 93 1.82 -19.21 -18.59
CA ALA A 93 0.64 -19.98 -18.20
C ALA A 93 -0.45 -19.95 -19.28
N THR A 94 -0.64 -18.81 -19.97
CA THR A 94 -1.62 -18.73 -21.08
C THR A 94 -1.23 -19.65 -22.24
N LEU A 95 0.07 -19.68 -22.59
CA LEU A 95 0.57 -20.60 -23.60
C LEU A 95 0.49 -22.07 -23.14
N HIS A 96 0.72 -22.34 -21.85
CA HIS A 96 0.52 -23.67 -21.26
C HIS A 96 -0.93 -24.16 -21.39
N THR A 97 -1.93 -23.31 -21.14
CA THR A 97 -3.34 -23.72 -21.30
C THR A 97 -3.75 -23.90 -22.75
N GLY A 98 -2.96 -23.41 -23.71
CA GLY A 98 -3.34 -23.40 -25.11
C GLY A 98 -4.60 -22.56 -25.38
N PHE A 99 -4.85 -21.55 -24.54
CA PHE A 99 -6.07 -20.70 -24.57
C PHE A 99 -7.38 -21.45 -24.32
N GLN A 100 -7.33 -22.63 -23.70
CA GLN A 100 -8.51 -23.42 -23.34
C GLN A 100 -8.88 -23.15 -21.87
N PHE A 101 -10.13 -22.73 -21.63
CA PHE A 101 -10.63 -22.39 -20.30
C PHE A 101 -11.99 -23.02 -20.06
N ASP A 102 -12.06 -23.93 -19.09
CA ASP A 102 -13.28 -24.62 -18.65
C ASP A 102 -13.56 -24.37 -17.16
N TRP A 103 -14.71 -24.84 -16.66
CA TRP A 103 -15.07 -24.69 -15.25
C TRP A 103 -14.47 -25.79 -14.36
N ASN A 104 -13.15 -25.73 -14.19
CA ASN A 104 -12.36 -26.72 -13.47
C ASN A 104 -11.26 -26.10 -12.60
N VAL A 105 -10.52 -26.96 -11.89
CA VAL A 105 -9.39 -26.55 -11.05
C VAL A 105 -8.27 -25.88 -11.84
N HIS A 106 -8.11 -26.20 -13.13
CA HIS A 106 -7.05 -25.61 -13.96
C HIS A 106 -7.31 -24.12 -14.23
N THR A 107 -8.52 -23.77 -14.68
CA THR A 107 -8.93 -22.37 -14.86
C THR A 107 -8.98 -21.63 -13.53
N PHE A 108 -9.43 -22.27 -12.45
CA PHE A 108 -9.41 -21.67 -11.12
C PHE A 108 -7.98 -21.28 -10.67
N THR A 109 -7.00 -22.18 -10.87
CA THR A 109 -5.58 -21.89 -10.60
C THR A 109 -5.07 -20.73 -11.47
N PHE A 110 -5.45 -20.68 -12.75
CA PHE A 110 -5.10 -19.58 -13.64
C PHE A 110 -5.68 -18.24 -13.15
N VAL A 111 -6.95 -18.19 -12.75
CA VAL A 111 -7.59 -16.98 -12.22
C VAL A 111 -6.92 -16.51 -10.93
N LEU A 112 -6.62 -17.43 -10.00
CA LEU A 112 -5.87 -17.09 -8.79
C LEU A 112 -4.47 -16.52 -9.12
N MET A 113 -3.78 -17.11 -10.10
CA MET A 113 -2.49 -16.61 -10.56
C MET A 113 -2.61 -15.17 -11.09
N CYS A 114 -3.59 -14.90 -11.95
CA CYS A 114 -3.87 -13.55 -12.44
C CYS A 114 -4.15 -12.57 -11.28
N LEU A 115 -4.96 -12.95 -10.29
CA LEU A 115 -5.23 -12.11 -9.11
C LEU A 115 -3.96 -11.79 -8.31
N VAL A 116 -3.08 -12.77 -8.11
CA VAL A 116 -1.77 -12.54 -7.45
C VAL A 116 -0.90 -11.60 -8.27
N ILE A 117 -0.82 -11.78 -9.60
CA ILE A 117 0.01 -10.94 -10.47
C ILE A 117 -0.51 -9.49 -10.48
N PHE A 118 -1.79 -9.27 -10.73
CA PHE A 118 -2.37 -7.92 -10.75
C PHE A 118 -2.29 -7.22 -9.38
N SER A 119 -2.55 -7.95 -8.29
CA SER A 119 -2.34 -7.40 -6.94
C SER A 119 -0.85 -7.12 -6.66
N GLY A 120 0.07 -7.90 -7.20
CA GLY A 120 1.51 -7.65 -7.12
C GLY A 120 1.92 -6.37 -7.86
N LEU A 121 1.37 -6.13 -9.06
CA LEU A 121 1.58 -4.89 -9.82
C LEU A 121 1.03 -3.66 -9.08
N PHE A 122 -0.14 -3.78 -8.44
CA PHE A 122 -0.65 -2.75 -7.54
C PHE A 122 0.32 -2.49 -6.37
N GLY A 123 0.89 -3.54 -5.79
CA GLY A 123 1.93 -3.44 -4.76
C GLY A 123 3.17 -2.67 -5.21
N VAL A 124 3.61 -2.85 -6.47
CA VAL A 124 4.71 -2.07 -7.07
C VAL A 124 4.36 -0.59 -7.15
N PHE A 125 3.14 -0.27 -7.61
CA PHE A 125 2.65 1.09 -7.67
C PHE A 125 2.61 1.74 -6.27
N ALA A 126 2.03 1.06 -5.28
CA ALA A 126 1.95 1.52 -3.89
C ALA A 126 3.35 1.72 -3.27
N TYR A 127 4.27 0.77 -3.49
CA TYR A 127 5.63 0.83 -2.93
C TYR A 127 6.51 1.89 -3.59
N ARG A 128 6.23 2.28 -4.84
CA ARG A 128 6.95 3.39 -5.48
C ARG A 128 6.41 4.74 -5.03
N THR A 129 5.10 4.85 -4.83
CA THR A 129 4.43 6.14 -4.61
C THR A 129 4.45 6.56 -3.14
N TYR A 130 4.15 5.63 -2.22
CA TYR A 130 3.95 6.00 -0.82
C TYR A 130 5.25 6.30 -0.05
N PRO A 131 6.37 5.57 -0.17
CA PRO A 131 7.58 5.90 0.59
C PRO A 131 8.16 7.27 0.27
N SER A 132 8.20 7.68 -1.01
CA SER A 132 8.63 9.02 -1.38
C SER A 132 7.67 10.08 -0.87
N ALA A 133 6.36 9.87 -1.08
CA ALA A 133 5.33 10.78 -0.58
C ALA A 133 5.40 10.95 0.95
N ARG A 134 5.61 9.86 1.71
CA ARG A 134 5.77 9.87 3.18
C ARG A 134 7.03 10.60 3.62
N ASN A 135 8.15 10.39 2.94
CA ASN A 135 9.41 11.06 3.27
C ASN A 135 9.34 12.57 2.98
N ASP A 136 8.76 12.95 1.85
CA ASP A 136 8.54 14.34 1.47
C ASP A 136 7.55 15.02 2.43
N LEU A 137 6.47 14.33 2.78
CA LEU A 137 5.45 14.79 3.73
C LEU A 137 6.04 15.04 5.13
N LYS A 138 6.85 14.10 5.64
CA LYS A 138 7.46 14.19 6.97
C LYS A 138 8.78 14.97 6.99
N LYS A 139 9.30 15.44 5.85
CA LYS A 139 10.55 16.22 5.73
C LYS A 139 11.73 15.60 6.51
N ASN A 140 11.98 14.31 6.33
CA ASN A 140 12.99 13.50 7.05
C ASN A 140 12.77 13.34 8.57
N GLN A 141 11.58 13.61 9.08
CA GLN A 141 11.22 13.33 10.46
C GLN A 141 10.54 11.98 10.60
N THR A 142 10.63 11.39 11.79
CA THR A 142 9.85 10.20 12.14
C THR A 142 8.41 10.60 12.47
N LEU A 143 7.49 9.62 12.51
CA LEU A 143 6.13 9.90 13.01
C LEU A 143 6.15 10.31 14.48
N ASP A 144 7.01 9.69 15.30
CA ASP A 144 7.13 10.00 16.72
C ASP A 144 7.58 11.44 16.95
N ASP A 145 8.51 11.95 16.13
CA ASP A 145 8.92 13.36 16.17
C ASP A 145 7.75 14.32 15.89
N ILE A 146 6.83 13.92 15.00
CA ILE A 146 5.67 14.73 14.64
C ILE A 146 4.63 14.69 15.76
N PHE A 147 4.41 13.53 16.39
CA PHE A 147 3.57 13.42 17.58
C PHE A 147 4.08 14.29 18.72
N LEU A 148 5.38 14.28 19.00
CA LEU A 148 6.01 15.15 20.00
C LEU A 148 5.82 16.64 19.67
N LYS A 149 5.83 17.02 18.38
CA LYS A 149 5.51 18.39 17.97
C LYS A 149 4.05 18.74 18.21
N VAL A 150 3.11 17.82 17.95
CA VAL A 150 1.69 18.04 18.26
C VAL A 150 1.51 18.25 19.76
N GLU A 151 2.10 17.40 20.61
CA GLU A 151 2.02 17.56 22.08
C GLU A 151 2.58 18.91 22.56
N LYS A 152 3.70 19.35 21.98
CA LYS A 152 4.29 20.66 22.27
C LYS A 152 3.35 21.80 21.87
N ILE A 153 2.76 21.71 20.68
CA ILE A 153 1.81 22.70 20.16
C ILE A 153 0.53 22.72 21.00
N ASP A 154 0.04 21.56 21.45
CA ASP A 154 -1.15 21.44 22.31
C ASP A 154 -0.89 22.10 23.67
N SER A 155 0.31 21.89 24.23
CA SER A 155 0.74 22.58 25.45
C SER A 155 0.89 24.10 25.27
N GLU A 156 1.36 24.55 24.11
CA GLU A 156 1.48 25.97 23.77
C GLU A 156 0.10 26.62 23.61
N LEU A 157 -0.83 25.96 22.91
CA LEU A 157 -2.22 26.40 22.78
C LEU A 157 -2.93 26.51 24.13
N ALA A 158 -2.71 25.55 25.04
CA ALA A 158 -3.25 25.60 26.39
C ALA A 158 -2.75 26.82 27.18
N ARG A 159 -1.48 27.23 26.96
CA ARG A 159 -0.90 28.43 27.59
C ARG A 159 -1.45 29.72 26.96
N LEU A 160 -1.47 29.81 25.63
CA LEU A 160 -1.98 30.99 24.91
C LEU A 160 -3.46 31.27 25.20
N THR A 161 -4.23 30.22 25.46
CA THR A 161 -5.67 30.34 25.75
C THR A 161 -5.99 30.47 27.25
N ALA A 162 -4.99 30.47 28.14
CA ALA A 162 -5.21 30.50 29.59
C ALA A 162 -6.02 31.73 30.04
N ASP A 163 -5.67 32.90 29.48
CA ASP A 163 -6.28 34.22 29.76
C ASP A 163 -7.23 34.68 28.64
N SER A 164 -7.54 33.82 27.68
CA SER A 164 -8.47 34.13 26.59
C SER A 164 -9.93 34.06 27.04
N SER A 165 -10.85 34.56 26.20
CA SER A 165 -12.29 34.40 26.44
C SER A 165 -12.69 32.94 26.67
N SER A 166 -13.71 32.71 27.50
CA SER A 166 -14.17 31.35 27.86
C SER A 166 -14.48 30.50 26.63
N ASP A 167 -15.06 31.12 25.59
CA ASP A 167 -15.42 30.42 24.36
C ASP A 167 -14.19 29.96 23.57
N THR A 168 -13.19 30.84 23.41
CA THR A 168 -11.90 30.49 22.76
C THR A 168 -11.22 29.33 23.49
N LYS A 169 -11.16 29.40 24.82
CA LYS A 169 -10.55 28.36 25.65
C LYS A 169 -11.28 27.02 25.49
N MET A 170 -12.61 27.04 25.54
CA MET A 170 -13.44 25.84 25.38
C MET A 170 -13.32 25.21 23.99
N VAL A 171 -13.32 26.02 22.92
CA VAL A 171 -13.16 25.52 21.54
C VAL A 171 -11.80 24.85 21.38
N VAL A 172 -10.72 25.50 21.85
CA VAL A 172 -9.36 24.95 21.72
C VAL A 172 -9.18 23.70 22.58
N SER A 173 -9.57 23.72 23.86
CA SER A 173 -9.40 22.56 24.75
C SER A 173 -10.23 21.37 24.27
N SER A 174 -11.49 21.59 23.89
CA SER A 174 -12.35 20.51 23.40
C SER A 174 -11.88 19.97 22.04
N ALA A 175 -11.35 20.82 21.15
CA ALA A 175 -10.74 20.36 19.90
C ALA A 175 -9.51 19.47 20.17
N ILE A 176 -8.67 19.83 21.14
CA ILE A 176 -7.52 19.02 21.55
C ILE A 176 -7.97 17.68 22.11
N GLU A 177 -8.83 17.68 23.13
CA GLU A 177 -9.32 16.49 23.84
C GLU A 177 -10.09 15.52 22.94
N ARG A 178 -10.85 16.05 21.97
CA ARG A 178 -11.73 15.28 21.09
C ARG A 178 -11.14 15.05 19.70
N THR A 179 -9.83 15.23 19.53
CA THR A 179 -9.12 14.85 18.31
C THR A 179 -8.98 13.33 18.24
N VAL A 180 -9.44 12.71 17.15
CA VAL A 180 -9.29 11.28 16.91
C VAL A 180 -8.18 11.05 15.88
N ILE A 181 -7.20 10.22 16.24
CA ILE A 181 -6.09 9.79 15.38
C ILE A 181 -6.15 8.26 15.27
N GLY A 182 -5.98 7.72 14.07
CA GLY A 182 -6.05 6.28 13.84
C GLY A 182 -7.49 5.79 13.69
N GLY A 183 -8.32 5.78 14.74
CA GLY A 183 -9.66 5.16 14.64
C GLY A 183 -9.59 3.69 14.18
N GLY A 184 -10.66 3.15 13.58
CA GLY A 184 -10.70 1.76 13.11
C GLY A 184 -9.96 1.51 11.79
N ASP A 185 -9.66 0.26 11.45
CA ASP A 185 -8.90 -0.12 10.24
C ASP A 185 -9.49 0.45 8.94
N ARG A 186 -10.83 0.48 8.84
CA ARG A 186 -11.54 1.07 7.69
C ARG A 186 -11.38 2.59 7.66
N ASP A 187 -11.40 3.24 8.82
CA ASP A 187 -11.27 4.69 8.91
C ASP A 187 -9.84 5.13 8.55
N GLN A 188 -8.84 4.36 8.95
CA GLN A 188 -7.44 4.55 8.53
C GLN A 188 -7.29 4.43 7.02
N LEU A 189 -7.88 3.40 6.41
CA LEU A 189 -7.78 3.16 4.97
C LEU A 189 -8.44 4.28 4.16
N PHE A 190 -9.62 4.75 4.59
CA PHE A 190 -10.38 5.80 3.91
C PHE A 190 -10.04 7.21 4.37
N GLY A 191 -9.11 7.39 5.32
CA GLY A 191 -8.76 8.70 5.89
C GLY A 191 -9.94 9.39 6.56
N ARG A 192 -10.83 8.64 7.21
CA ARG A 192 -12.01 9.21 7.90
C ARG A 192 -11.58 9.80 9.23
N ASP A 193 -11.89 11.08 9.42
CA ASP A 193 -11.62 11.81 10.64
C ASP A 193 -12.93 12.02 11.42
N HIS A 194 -12.98 11.44 12.61
CA HIS A 194 -14.10 11.49 13.55
C HIS A 194 -13.88 12.51 14.68
N SER A 195 -12.90 13.41 14.54
CA SER A 195 -12.66 14.48 15.50
C SER A 195 -13.92 15.33 15.69
N SER A 196 -14.14 15.78 16.92
CA SER A 196 -15.25 16.67 17.27
C SER A 196 -14.74 17.88 18.06
N VAL A 197 -15.59 18.89 18.22
CA VAL A 197 -15.29 20.11 19.01
C VAL A 197 -16.58 20.60 19.66
N VAL A 198 -16.46 21.31 20.78
CA VAL A 198 -17.58 22.00 21.42
C VAL A 198 -17.59 23.45 20.96
N VAL A 199 -18.66 23.87 20.29
CA VAL A 199 -18.91 25.27 19.88
C VAL A 199 -20.31 25.63 20.36
N ASP A 200 -20.45 26.78 21.03
CA ASP A 200 -21.72 27.26 21.61
C ASP A 200 -22.44 26.20 22.47
N GLY A 201 -21.67 25.42 23.23
CA GLY A 201 -22.18 24.35 24.11
C GLY A 201 -22.60 23.06 23.40
N ASN A 202 -22.54 23.00 22.06
CA ASN A 202 -22.92 21.83 21.28
C ASN A 202 -21.69 21.08 20.76
N VAL A 203 -21.76 19.74 20.77
CA VAL A 203 -20.73 18.88 20.17
C VAL A 203 -20.99 18.79 18.67
N VAL A 204 -20.04 19.28 17.88
CA VAL A 204 -20.12 19.29 16.42
C VAL A 204 -18.91 18.56 15.80
N SER A 205 -19.05 18.14 14.55
CA SER A 205 -17.95 17.50 13.83
C SER A 205 -16.81 18.51 13.59
N ASN A 206 -15.58 18.08 13.84
CA ASN A 206 -14.38 18.88 13.63
C ASN A 206 -13.43 18.17 12.64
N LYS A 207 -14.00 17.64 11.56
CA LYS A 207 -13.23 16.96 10.51
C LYS A 207 -12.17 17.91 9.95
N GLY A 208 -10.92 17.45 9.88
CA GLY A 208 -9.79 18.26 9.43
C GLY A 208 -9.51 19.47 10.34
N GLN A 209 -10.01 19.47 11.58
CA GLN A 209 -9.97 20.62 12.49
C GLN A 209 -10.66 21.88 11.93
N GLN A 210 -11.57 21.71 10.96
CA GLN A 210 -12.17 22.81 10.20
C GLN A 210 -13.06 23.71 11.06
N GLN A 211 -13.98 23.12 11.82
CA GLN A 211 -14.96 23.87 12.60
C GLN A 211 -14.30 24.74 13.69
N ALA A 212 -13.29 24.19 14.37
CA ALA A 212 -12.53 24.93 15.38
C ALA A 212 -11.76 26.10 14.74
N LEU A 213 -11.13 25.87 13.58
CA LEU A 213 -10.38 26.91 12.87
C LEU A 213 -11.29 28.02 12.35
N GLU A 214 -12.46 27.67 11.79
CA GLU A 214 -13.47 28.64 11.33
C GLU A 214 -13.92 29.55 12.48
N PHE A 215 -14.25 28.97 13.64
CA PHE A 215 -14.60 29.74 14.84
C PHE A 215 -13.48 30.70 15.26
N LEU A 216 -12.22 30.24 15.30
CA LEU A 216 -11.08 31.07 15.70
C LEU A 216 -10.81 32.21 14.70
N VAL A 217 -10.96 31.96 13.40
CA VAL A 217 -10.81 32.97 12.34
C VAL A 217 -11.95 33.99 12.40
N GLU A 218 -13.19 33.56 12.65
CA GLU A 218 -14.32 34.45 12.87
C GLU A 218 -14.09 35.34 14.09
N LYS A 219 -13.64 34.76 15.22
CA LYS A 219 -13.30 35.52 16.43
C LYS A 219 -12.22 36.55 16.16
N LEU A 220 -11.17 36.18 15.42
CA LEU A 220 -10.09 37.08 15.01
C LEU A 220 -10.62 38.29 14.22
N SER A 221 -11.57 38.07 13.31
CA SER A 221 -12.15 39.16 12.50
C SER A 221 -12.99 40.17 13.30
N ARG A 222 -13.45 39.78 14.50
CA ARG A 222 -14.35 40.57 15.37
C ARG A 222 -13.63 41.27 16.52
N THR A 223 -12.34 41.01 16.71
CA THR A 223 -11.55 41.54 17.82
C THR A 223 -10.56 42.58 17.30
N GLU A 224 -10.23 43.57 18.13
CA GLU A 224 -9.27 44.63 17.79
C GLU A 224 -8.19 44.79 18.90
N GLY A 225 -7.13 45.53 18.59
CA GLY A 225 -6.09 45.86 19.55
C GLY A 225 -5.32 44.63 20.08
N LYS A 226 -5.10 44.58 21.40
CA LYS A 226 -4.31 43.51 22.03
C LYS A 226 -4.99 42.15 21.96
N GLU A 227 -6.32 42.09 22.04
CA GLU A 227 -7.07 40.82 21.94
C GLU A 227 -6.93 40.20 20.55
N ASN A 228 -6.97 41.03 19.48
CA ASN A 228 -6.74 40.56 18.12
C ASN A 228 -5.35 39.91 17.96
N GLN A 229 -4.31 40.49 18.56
CA GLN A 229 -2.96 39.93 18.51
C GLN A 229 -2.89 38.56 19.19
N SER A 230 -3.49 38.42 20.39
CA SER A 230 -3.54 37.15 21.12
C SER A 230 -4.34 36.08 20.37
N VAL A 231 -5.51 36.41 19.84
CA VAL A 231 -6.32 35.47 19.02
C VAL A 231 -5.58 35.10 17.73
N GLY A 232 -4.86 36.06 17.13
CA GLY A 232 -4.06 35.82 15.93
C GLY A 232 -2.93 34.82 16.16
N GLU A 233 -2.29 34.87 17.33
CA GLU A 233 -1.30 33.87 17.75
C GLU A 233 -1.93 32.49 17.92
N VAL A 234 -3.08 32.39 18.60
CA VAL A 234 -3.84 31.14 18.74
C VAL A 234 -4.21 30.55 17.37
N VAL A 235 -4.72 31.36 16.43
CA VAL A 235 -5.07 30.90 15.07
C VAL A 235 -3.84 30.34 14.35
N ARG A 236 -2.69 31.01 14.42
CA ARG A 236 -1.45 30.56 13.77
C ARG A 236 -0.94 29.25 14.37
N THR A 237 -0.94 29.15 15.69
CA THR A 237 -0.50 27.93 16.40
C THR A 237 -1.47 26.78 16.15
N PHE A 238 -2.78 27.03 16.13
CA PHE A 238 -3.80 26.03 15.82
C PHE A 238 -3.73 25.55 14.36
N ASN A 239 -3.47 26.46 13.41
CA ASN A 239 -3.25 26.07 12.02
C ASN A 239 -1.99 25.20 11.86
N THR A 240 -0.94 25.47 12.62
CA THR A 240 0.27 24.63 12.68
C THR A 240 -0.07 23.24 13.23
N ARG A 241 -0.88 23.15 14.29
CA ARG A 241 -1.40 21.87 14.82
C ARG A 241 -2.15 21.08 13.75
N LYS A 242 -3.08 21.73 13.05
CA LYS A 242 -3.86 21.11 11.95
C LYS A 242 -2.94 20.52 10.88
N GLN A 243 -1.92 21.26 10.44
CA GLN A 243 -0.97 20.76 9.44
C GLN A 243 -0.22 19.51 9.90
N LEU A 244 0.21 19.44 11.17
CA LEU A 244 0.86 18.26 11.73
C LEU A 244 -0.09 17.06 11.80
N LEU A 245 -1.34 17.27 12.19
CA LEU A 245 -2.37 16.22 12.20
C LEU A 245 -2.68 15.70 10.79
N ASP A 246 -2.73 16.59 9.79
CA ASP A 246 -2.93 16.20 8.39
C ASP A 246 -1.77 15.33 7.89
N ILE A 247 -0.53 15.66 8.28
CA ILE A 247 0.64 14.82 8.00
C ILE A 247 0.49 13.43 8.63
N ILE A 248 0.12 13.36 9.91
CA ILE A 248 -0.06 12.08 10.61
C ILE A 248 -1.14 11.23 9.93
N ARG A 249 -2.29 11.83 9.59
CA ARG A 249 -3.42 11.11 8.97
C ARG A 249 -3.06 10.54 7.61
N GLU A 250 -2.40 11.33 6.76
CA GLU A 250 -2.01 10.86 5.44
C GLU A 250 -0.93 9.78 5.52
N ASP A 251 0.02 9.87 6.46
CA ASP A 251 1.02 8.82 6.69
C ASP A 251 0.37 7.49 7.16
N ILE A 252 -0.59 7.56 8.10
CA ILE A 252 -1.37 6.41 8.56
C ILE A 252 -2.16 5.79 7.40
N ARG A 253 -2.82 6.60 6.58
CA ARG A 253 -3.58 6.11 5.41
C ARG A 253 -2.71 5.37 4.40
N MET A 254 -1.54 5.93 4.09
CA MET A 254 -0.57 5.30 3.21
C MET A 254 -0.04 3.98 3.79
N GLN A 255 0.21 3.93 5.11
CA GLN A 255 0.64 2.71 5.80
C GLN A 255 -0.47 1.65 5.83
N SER A 256 -1.71 2.04 6.14
CA SER A 256 -2.89 1.16 6.15
C SER A 256 -3.13 0.54 4.77
N THR A 257 -3.02 1.34 3.70
CA THR A 257 -3.13 0.82 2.32
C THR A 257 -2.11 -0.29 2.03
N ALA A 258 -0.85 -0.11 2.47
CA ALA A 258 0.18 -1.12 2.30
C ALA A 258 -0.10 -2.40 3.13
N GLN A 259 -0.65 -2.27 4.33
CA GLN A 259 -1.04 -3.39 5.18
C GLN A 259 -2.21 -4.18 4.58
N VAL A 260 -3.26 -3.50 4.13
CA VAL A 260 -4.43 -4.11 3.46
C VAL A 260 -3.99 -4.86 2.19
N TRP A 261 -3.09 -4.27 1.41
CA TRP A 261 -2.51 -4.96 0.25
C TRP A 261 -1.81 -6.27 0.64
N LEU A 262 -0.97 -6.27 1.68
CA LEU A 262 -0.32 -7.49 2.16
C LEU A 262 -1.32 -8.52 2.68
N LEU A 263 -2.37 -8.07 3.38
CA LEU A 263 -3.45 -8.92 3.89
C LEU A 263 -4.23 -9.60 2.75
N PHE A 264 -4.31 -8.99 1.57
CA PHE A 264 -4.92 -9.61 0.39
C PHE A 264 -3.93 -10.49 -0.39
N HIS A 265 -2.78 -9.94 -0.76
CA HIS A 265 -1.83 -10.57 -1.67
C HIS A 265 -1.25 -11.89 -1.11
N ILE A 266 -0.95 -11.93 0.20
CA ILE A 266 -0.33 -13.10 0.84
C ILE A 266 -1.31 -14.29 0.89
N PRO A 267 -2.55 -14.17 1.42
CA PRO A 267 -3.50 -15.29 1.43
C PRO A 267 -3.85 -15.80 0.04
N VAL A 268 -4.02 -14.91 -0.95
CA VAL A 268 -4.31 -15.34 -2.33
C VAL A 268 -3.12 -16.11 -2.93
N THR A 269 -1.89 -15.77 -2.54
CA THR A 269 -0.69 -16.55 -2.92
C THR A 269 -0.72 -17.95 -2.31
N PHE A 270 -1.13 -18.11 -1.05
CA PHE A 270 -1.29 -19.44 -0.44
C PHE A 270 -2.40 -20.25 -1.11
N ALA A 271 -3.53 -19.60 -1.44
CA ALA A 271 -4.61 -20.22 -2.20
C ALA A 271 -4.12 -20.69 -3.58
N LEU A 272 -3.32 -19.87 -4.27
CA LEU A 272 -2.70 -20.24 -5.55
C LEU A 272 -1.79 -21.47 -5.41
N ILE A 273 -0.96 -21.56 -4.37
CA ILE A 273 -0.09 -22.73 -4.15
C ILE A 273 -0.93 -23.99 -3.92
N ALA A 274 -1.98 -23.90 -3.09
CA ALA A 274 -2.88 -25.02 -2.84
C ALA A 274 -3.60 -25.47 -4.14
N ALA A 275 -4.10 -24.52 -4.91
CA ALA A 275 -4.75 -24.78 -6.20
C ALA A 275 -3.78 -25.35 -7.23
N LEU A 276 -2.51 -24.90 -7.25
CA LEU A 276 -1.45 -25.46 -8.09
C LEU A 276 -1.16 -26.93 -7.74
N ILE A 277 -1.10 -27.28 -6.44
CA ILE A 277 -0.92 -28.67 -6.01
C ILE A 277 -2.11 -29.52 -6.48
N ALA A 278 -3.34 -29.04 -6.28
CA ALA A 278 -4.55 -29.73 -6.73
C ALA A 278 -4.60 -29.89 -8.26
N HIS A 279 -4.22 -28.84 -9.00
CA HIS A 279 -4.08 -28.87 -10.46
C HIS A 279 -3.11 -29.97 -10.89
N ILE A 280 -1.90 -29.99 -10.34
CA ILE A 280 -0.86 -30.97 -10.69
C ILE A 280 -1.34 -32.38 -10.36
N PHE A 281 -1.88 -32.59 -9.16
CA PHE A 281 -2.41 -33.89 -8.73
C PHE A 281 -3.54 -34.37 -9.64
N SER A 282 -4.46 -33.49 -10.01
CA SER A 282 -5.58 -33.81 -10.90
C SER A 282 -5.10 -34.31 -12.26
N VAL A 283 -4.07 -33.68 -12.83
CA VAL A 283 -3.49 -34.12 -14.11
C VAL A 283 -2.84 -35.50 -14.01
N PHE A 284 -2.21 -35.84 -12.89
CA PHE A 284 -1.53 -37.13 -12.74
C PHE A 284 -2.45 -38.29 -12.32
N VAL A 285 -3.56 -38.02 -11.64
CA VAL A 285 -4.46 -39.06 -11.11
C VAL A 285 -5.66 -39.34 -12.01
N TYR A 286 -6.21 -38.31 -12.67
CA TYR A 286 -7.39 -38.45 -13.53
C TYR A 286 -7.04 -38.43 -15.02
N ARG A 287 -5.81 -38.83 -15.35
CA ARG A 287 -5.32 -38.97 -16.73
C ARG A 287 -5.70 -40.30 -17.35
#